data_AF-A0A2C9M8D0-F1
#
_entry.id   AF-A0A2C9M8D0-F1
#
_cell.length_a   1.000
_cell.length_b   1.000
_cell.length_c   1.000
_cell.angle_alpha   90.00
_cell.angle_beta   90.00
_cell.angle_gamma   90.00
#
_symmetry.space_group_name_H-M   'P 1'
#
loop_
_entity.id
_entity.type
_entity.pdbx_description
1 polymer ?
#
loop_
_entity_poly.entity_id
_entity_poly.type
_entity_poly.pdbx_seq_one_letter_code
_entity_poly.pdbx_strand_id
1 'polypeptide(L)'
;MARGTFANIRLVNKFLSKPGPRTLYHPTGEEMDIFDAAQLYKQSNCPLVILAGKEYGSGSSRDWAAKGPWILGVRVVIAESYERIHRSNLVGMGIVPLQYLEGQNADSLGITGKEKFTIKLSSDLQPGQIITVE
;
A
#
# COMPACT_ATOMS: atom_id res chain seq x y z
N MET A 1 13.72 9.28 9.05
CA MET A 1 12.48 8.50 9.32
C MET A 1 11.78 8.02 8.05
N ALA A 2 11.54 8.86 7.02
CA ALA A 2 10.93 8.39 5.76
C ALA A 2 11.72 7.27 5.06
N ARG A 3 13.06 7.36 5.02
CA ARG A 3 13.95 6.28 4.53
C ARG A 3 13.83 4.97 5.33
N GLY A 4 13.33 5.02 6.57
CA GLY A 4 13.14 3.84 7.41
C GLY A 4 11.78 3.16 7.22
N THR A 5 10.88 3.75 6.43
CA THR A 5 9.57 3.18 6.13
C THR A 5 9.74 1.97 5.22
N PHE A 6 9.18 0.82 5.63
CA PHE A 6 9.39 -0.49 4.99
C PHE A 6 10.86 -0.94 4.90
N ALA A 7 11.75 -0.37 5.72
CA ALA A 7 13.18 -0.71 5.74
C ALA A 7 13.52 -1.96 6.59
N ASN A 8 12.53 -2.79 6.94
CA ASN A 8 12.76 -3.98 7.76
C ASN A 8 13.39 -5.09 6.91
N ILE A 9 14.52 -5.64 7.36
CA ILE A 9 15.22 -6.75 6.69
C ILE A 9 14.37 -8.03 6.57
N ARG A 10 13.31 -8.16 7.37
CA ARG A 10 12.38 -9.29 7.34
C ARG A 10 11.13 -9.03 6.49
N LEU A 11 11.02 -7.86 5.84
CA LEU A 11 9.88 -7.58 4.97
C LEU A 11 9.80 -8.62 3.85
N VAL A 12 8.64 -9.24 3.68
CA VAL A 12 8.37 -10.15 2.56
C VAL A 12 7.57 -9.38 1.52
N ASN A 13 8.21 -9.06 0.40
CA ASN A 13 7.56 -8.43 -0.74
C ASN A 13 7.28 -9.51 -1.80
N LYS A 14 5.99 -9.76 -2.12
CA LYS A 14 5.58 -10.80 -3.07
C LYS A 14 6.13 -10.59 -4.50
N PHE A 15 6.65 -9.41 -4.83
CA PHE A 15 7.35 -9.18 -6.10
C PHE A 15 8.73 -9.82 -6.17
N LEU A 16 9.34 -10.15 -5.02
CA LEU A 16 10.73 -10.58 -4.91
C LEU A 16 10.82 -12.01 -4.38
N SER A 17 11.90 -12.70 -4.72
CA SER A 17 12.15 -14.08 -4.28
C SER A 17 12.69 -14.19 -2.85
N LYS A 18 13.22 -13.10 -2.28
CA LYS A 18 13.88 -13.09 -0.97
C LYS A 18 13.32 -11.97 -0.08
N PRO A 19 13.24 -12.18 1.25
CA PRO A 19 12.92 -11.11 2.18
C PRO A 19 13.94 -9.97 2.14
N GLY A 20 13.46 -8.75 2.35
CA GLY A 20 14.28 -7.55 2.41
C GLY A 20 13.48 -6.26 2.14
N PRO A 21 14.06 -5.09 2.44
CA PRO A 21 13.41 -3.80 2.29
C PRO A 21 13.39 -3.28 0.84
N ARG A 22 13.14 -4.18 -0.12
CA ARG A 22 13.27 -3.94 -1.56
C ARG A 22 11.94 -4.12 -2.28
N THR A 23 11.86 -3.57 -3.48
CA THR A 23 10.74 -3.75 -4.40
C THR A 23 11.20 -3.68 -5.85
N LEU A 24 10.28 -3.94 -6.77
CA LEU A 24 10.49 -3.84 -8.21
C LEU A 24 10.04 -2.45 -8.69
N TYR A 25 10.93 -1.70 -9.33
CA TYR A 25 10.55 -0.48 -10.04
C TYR A 25 9.97 -0.87 -11.42
N HIS A 26 8.65 -0.97 -11.52
CA HIS A 26 7.96 -1.50 -12.71
C HIS A 26 8.39 -0.88 -14.05
N PRO A 27 8.66 0.42 -14.18
CA PRO A 27 9.08 1.00 -15.46
C PRO A 27 10.37 0.41 -16.05
N THR A 28 11.32 0.00 -15.20
CA THR A 28 12.60 -0.59 -15.66
C THR A 28 12.72 -2.07 -15.36
N GLY A 29 11.92 -2.59 -14.43
CA GLY A 29 12.06 -3.96 -13.91
C GLY A 29 13.24 -4.13 -12.96
N GLU A 30 13.83 -3.04 -12.46
CA GLU A 30 14.97 -3.09 -11.54
C GLU A 30 14.51 -3.33 -10.10
N GLU A 31 15.19 -4.24 -9.39
CA GLU A 31 15.02 -4.41 -7.95
C GLU A 31 15.85 -3.38 -7.18
N MET A 32 15.20 -2.56 -6.35
CA MET A 32 15.85 -1.51 -5.57
C MET A 32 15.20 -1.34 -4.20
N ASP A 33 15.79 -0.50 -3.35
CA ASP A 33 15.22 -0.21 -2.04
C ASP A 33 13.88 0.53 -2.18
N ILE A 34 12.93 0.24 -1.28
CA ILE A 34 11.56 0.79 -1.39
C ILE A 34 11.54 2.32 -1.39
N PHE A 35 12.41 2.95 -0.60
CA PHE A 35 12.53 4.40 -0.58
C PHE A 35 12.96 4.96 -1.93
N ASP A 36 13.93 4.33 -2.59
CA ASP A 36 14.47 4.79 -3.87
C ASP A 36 13.44 4.62 -4.99
N ALA A 37 12.75 3.48 -5.04
CA ALA A 37 11.63 3.27 -5.96
C ALA A 37 10.54 4.33 -5.76
N ALA A 38 10.18 4.63 -4.51
CA ALA A 38 9.21 5.66 -4.18
C ALA A 38 9.66 7.07 -4.61
N GLN A 39 10.95 7.40 -4.52
CA GLN A 39 11.46 8.66 -5.04
C GLN A 39 11.31 8.77 -6.56
N LEU A 40 11.62 7.69 -7.30
CA LEU A 40 11.47 7.67 -8.75
C LEU A 40 10.00 7.85 -9.17
N TYR A 41 9.06 7.18 -8.49
CA TYR A 41 7.63 7.38 -8.74
C TYR A 41 7.15 8.77 -8.37
N LYS A 42 7.69 9.36 -7.29
CA LYS A 42 7.38 10.73 -6.91
C LYS A 42 7.85 11.73 -7.98
N GLN A 43 9.02 11.52 -8.57
CA GLN A 43 9.55 12.37 -9.65
C GLN A 43 8.68 12.30 -10.91
N SER A 44 8.08 11.14 -11.19
CA SER A 44 7.14 10.96 -12.30
C SER A 44 5.69 11.30 -11.96
N ASN A 45 5.42 11.89 -10.78
CA ASN A 45 4.08 12.21 -10.27
C ASN A 45 3.11 11.00 -10.30
N CYS A 46 3.65 9.81 -10.07
CA CYS A 46 2.87 8.57 -10.04
C CYS A 46 2.41 8.28 -8.59
N PRO A 47 1.10 8.30 -8.29
CA PRO A 47 0.61 7.91 -6.98
C PRO A 47 0.79 6.40 -6.76
N LEU A 48 1.01 6.01 -5.51
CA LEU A 48 1.28 4.62 -5.15
C LEU A 48 0.12 3.97 -4.39
N VAL A 49 -0.03 2.67 -4.61
CA VAL A 49 -0.94 1.77 -3.90
C VAL A 49 -0.15 0.64 -3.23
N ILE A 50 -0.60 0.19 -2.06
CA ILE A 50 -0.09 -1.02 -1.41
C ILE A 50 -1.17 -2.09 -1.48
N LEU A 51 -0.80 -3.30 -1.91
CA LEU A 51 -1.62 -4.49 -1.74
C LEU A 51 -1.13 -5.27 -0.51
N ALA A 52 -2.04 -5.68 0.36
CA ALA A 52 -1.74 -6.41 1.59
C ALA A 52 -2.73 -7.56 1.82
N GLY A 53 -2.31 -8.52 2.64
CA GLY A 53 -3.16 -9.62 3.09
C GLY A 53 -4.00 -9.25 4.32
N LYS A 54 -4.17 -10.21 5.22
CA LYS A 54 -4.92 -10.07 6.46
C LYS A 54 -4.13 -9.31 7.54
N GLU A 55 -4.87 -8.69 8.44
CA GLU A 55 -4.36 -8.02 9.65
C GLU A 55 -3.29 -6.97 9.35
N TYR A 56 -3.47 -6.22 8.26
CA TYR A 56 -2.52 -5.20 7.86
C TYR A 56 -2.37 -4.13 8.95
N GLY A 57 -1.12 -3.92 9.39
CA GLY A 57 -0.77 -2.97 10.44
C GLY A 57 -0.84 -3.52 11.87
N SER A 58 -0.91 -4.83 12.05
CA SER A 58 -0.85 -5.44 13.38
C SER A 58 0.47 -5.14 14.11
N GLY A 59 0.38 -5.09 15.44
CA GLY A 59 1.50 -4.78 16.34
C GLY A 59 1.36 -3.41 17.01
N SER A 60 2.47 -2.89 17.55
CA SER A 60 2.45 -1.61 18.27
C SER A 60 2.12 -0.45 17.33
N SER A 61 1.20 0.41 17.75
CA SER A 61 0.99 1.70 17.09
C SER A 61 2.28 2.51 17.17
N ARG A 62 2.78 2.95 16.01
CA ARG A 62 3.99 3.76 15.88
C ARG A 62 3.65 4.99 15.04
N ASP A 63 4.11 6.16 15.46
CA ASP A 63 3.83 7.45 14.83
C ASP A 63 4.10 7.46 13.31
N TRP A 64 5.05 6.65 12.86
CA TRP A 64 5.49 6.58 11.46
C TRP A 64 4.82 5.49 10.62
N ALA A 65 3.95 4.66 11.21
CA ALA A 65 3.31 3.55 10.50
C ALA A 65 2.37 4.03 9.37
N ALA A 66 1.72 5.19 9.53
CA ALA A 66 0.90 5.82 8.49
C ALA A 66 1.59 7.02 7.83
N LYS A 67 2.34 7.82 8.60
CA LYS A 67 3.07 8.98 8.07
C LYS A 67 4.16 8.61 7.07
N GLY A 68 4.85 7.49 7.31
CA GLY A 68 5.87 6.94 6.41
C GLY A 68 5.32 6.69 5.01
N PRO A 69 4.33 5.78 4.85
CA PRO A 69 3.72 5.49 3.54
C PRO A 69 3.22 6.74 2.82
N TRP A 70 2.59 7.68 3.54
CA TRP A 70 2.11 8.93 2.95
C TRP A 70 3.25 9.76 2.32
N ILE A 71 4.38 9.91 3.03
CA ILE A 71 5.58 10.61 2.53
C ILE A 71 6.19 9.91 1.32
N LEU A 72 6.14 8.57 1.28
CA LEU A 72 6.58 7.78 0.13
C LEU A 72 5.67 7.93 -1.10
N GLY A 73 4.52 8.61 -0.99
CA GLY A 73 3.60 8.81 -2.10
C GLY A 73 2.44 7.81 -2.16
N VAL A 74 2.28 6.97 -1.13
CA VAL A 74 1.13 6.07 -1.03
C VAL A 74 -0.13 6.90 -0.80
N ARG A 75 -1.17 6.57 -1.57
CA ARG A 75 -2.49 7.20 -1.48
C ARG A 75 -3.58 6.21 -1.10
N VAL A 76 -3.37 4.94 -1.41
CA VAL A 76 -4.34 3.88 -1.14
C VAL A 76 -3.61 2.66 -0.59
N VAL A 77 -4.24 1.97 0.35
CA VAL A 77 -3.90 0.59 0.70
C VAL A 77 -5.13 -0.26 0.39
N ILE A 78 -4.93 -1.43 -0.20
CA ILE A 78 -5.96 -2.44 -0.45
C ILE A 78 -5.54 -3.70 0.31
N ALA A 79 -6.31 -4.09 1.33
CA ALA A 79 -5.98 -5.22 2.19
C ALA A 79 -7.17 -6.17 2.38
N GLU A 80 -6.92 -7.41 2.78
CA GLU A 80 -8.00 -8.35 3.15
C GLU A 80 -8.65 -7.94 4.48
N SER A 81 -7.84 -7.46 5.43
CA SER A 81 -8.32 -6.89 6.68
C SER A 81 -7.26 -5.97 7.31
N TYR A 82 -7.70 -5.12 8.25
CA TYR A 82 -6.84 -4.16 8.94
C TYR A 82 -6.89 -4.35 10.44
N GLU A 83 -5.78 -4.06 11.11
CA GLU A 83 -5.82 -3.72 12.53
C GLU A 83 -6.55 -2.38 12.73
N ARG A 84 -7.41 -2.29 13.76
CA ARG A 84 -8.35 -1.20 13.99
C ARG A 84 -7.67 0.17 14.16
N ILE A 85 -6.60 0.23 14.97
CA ILE A 85 -5.86 1.48 15.24
C ILE A 85 -5.10 1.90 13.98
N HIS A 86 -4.44 0.97 13.30
CA HIS A 86 -3.72 1.25 12.07
C HIS A 86 -4.64 1.79 10.98
N ARG A 87 -5.83 1.20 10.79
CA ARG A 87 -6.85 1.72 9.85
C ARG A 87 -7.18 3.18 10.14
N SER A 88 -7.38 3.53 11.41
CA SER A 88 -7.68 4.90 11.83
C SER A 88 -6.53 5.86 11.54
N ASN A 89 -5.29 5.41 11.75
CA ASN A 89 -4.09 6.20 11.44
C ASN A 89 -3.92 6.47 9.94
N LEU A 90 -4.23 5.49 9.07
CA LEU A 90 -4.22 5.67 7.62
C LEU A 90 -5.22 6.75 7.20
N VAL A 91 -6.46 6.66 7.68
CA VAL A 91 -7.51 7.67 7.41
C VAL A 91 -7.06 9.06 7.89
N GLY A 92 -6.53 9.15 9.12
CA GLY A 92 -6.03 10.43 9.67
C GLY A 92 -4.87 11.04 8.89
N MET A 93 -4.10 10.22 8.16
CA MET A 93 -3.04 10.69 7.25
C MET A 93 -3.54 10.99 5.83
N GLY A 94 -4.80 10.74 5.52
CA GLY A 94 -5.36 10.88 4.17
C GLY A 94 -4.96 9.75 3.21
N ILE A 95 -4.60 8.57 3.73
CA ILE A 95 -4.45 7.34 2.94
C ILE A 95 -5.77 6.59 2.99
N VAL A 96 -6.33 6.24 1.84
CA VAL A 96 -7.61 5.51 1.75
C VAL A 96 -7.37 4.02 2.03
N PRO A 97 -7.95 3.44 3.10
CA PRO A 97 -7.83 2.01 3.39
C PRO A 97 -9.01 1.26 2.76
N LEU A 98 -8.81 0.72 1.56
CA LEU A 98 -9.78 -0.16 0.91
C LEU A 98 -9.62 -1.58 1.44
N GLN A 99 -10.75 -2.27 1.56
CA GLN A 99 -10.79 -3.66 1.94
C GLN A 99 -11.43 -4.47 0.80
N TYR A 100 -10.85 -5.63 0.49
CA TYR A 100 -11.51 -6.57 -0.42
C TYR A 100 -12.90 -6.96 0.12
N LEU A 101 -13.82 -7.31 -0.77
CA LEU A 101 -15.10 -7.88 -0.37
C LEU A 101 -14.87 -9.24 0.30
N GLU A 102 -15.86 -9.68 1.09
CA GLU A 102 -15.78 -10.94 1.79
C GLU A 102 -15.48 -12.11 0.83
N GLY A 103 -14.48 -12.92 1.18
CA GLY A 103 -14.01 -14.04 0.36
C GLY A 103 -13.10 -13.66 -0.81
N GLN A 104 -12.84 -12.38 -1.07
CA GLN A 104 -11.93 -11.92 -2.12
C GLN A 104 -10.54 -11.54 -1.57
N ASN A 105 -9.52 -11.74 -2.39
CA ASN A 105 -8.17 -11.23 -2.17
C ASN A 105 -7.45 -11.06 -3.53
N ALA A 106 -6.19 -10.62 -3.50
CA ALA A 106 -5.40 -10.44 -4.71
C ALA A 106 -5.30 -11.73 -5.55
N ASP A 107 -5.05 -12.87 -4.90
CA ASP A 107 -4.84 -14.15 -5.56
C ASP A 107 -6.15 -14.65 -6.22
N SER A 108 -7.30 -14.55 -5.54
CA SER A 108 -8.61 -14.96 -6.08
C SER A 108 -9.09 -14.12 -7.26
N LEU A 109 -8.65 -12.85 -7.30
CA LEU A 109 -8.99 -11.90 -8.37
C LEU A 109 -7.92 -11.88 -9.48
N GLY A 110 -6.85 -12.67 -9.36
CA GLY A 110 -5.75 -12.70 -10.34
C GLY A 110 -4.93 -11.41 -10.40
N ILE A 111 -4.97 -10.58 -9.36
CA ILE A 111 -4.25 -9.31 -9.28
C ILE A 111 -2.78 -9.60 -9.02
N THR A 112 -1.91 -9.24 -9.96
CA THR A 112 -0.47 -9.49 -9.86
C THR A 112 0.29 -8.37 -9.15
N GLY A 113 -0.31 -7.19 -9.06
CA GLY A 113 0.31 -5.95 -8.57
C GLY A 113 1.16 -5.23 -9.62
N LYS A 114 1.23 -5.74 -10.86
CA LYS A 114 1.91 -5.10 -12.00
C LYS A 114 0.96 -4.22 -12.83
N GLU A 115 -0.33 -4.32 -12.55
CA GLU A 115 -1.38 -3.53 -13.18
C GLU A 115 -1.32 -2.07 -12.68
N LYS A 116 -1.98 -1.17 -13.41
CA LYS A 116 -2.25 0.18 -12.94
C LYS A 116 -3.65 0.21 -12.35
N PHE A 117 -3.79 0.76 -11.16
CA PHE A 117 -5.06 0.86 -10.46
C PHE A 117 -5.65 2.26 -10.61
N THR A 118 -6.91 2.34 -10.99
CA THR A 118 -7.70 3.56 -11.08
C THR A 118 -8.84 3.49 -10.07
N ILE A 119 -8.89 4.46 -9.16
CA ILE A 119 -9.88 4.53 -8.10
C ILE A 119 -10.60 5.86 -8.23
N LYS A 120 -11.88 5.80 -8.63
CA LYS A 120 -12.73 6.98 -8.79
C LYS A 120 -13.52 7.19 -7.51
N LEU A 121 -13.21 8.26 -6.78
CA LEU A 121 -13.95 8.65 -5.59
C LEU A 121 -14.94 9.77 -5.94
N SER A 122 -16.20 9.62 -5.55
CA SER A 122 -17.22 10.66 -5.65
C SER A 122 -17.02 11.72 -4.56
N SER A 123 -17.60 12.91 -4.72
CA SER A 123 -17.67 13.92 -3.65
C SER A 123 -18.67 13.56 -2.55
N ASP A 124 -19.63 12.69 -2.86
CA ASP A 124 -20.64 12.16 -1.94
C ASP A 124 -20.21 10.77 -1.46
N LEU A 125 -19.21 10.73 -0.57
CA LEU A 125 -18.70 9.49 0.01
C LEU A 125 -19.52 9.07 1.23
N GLN A 126 -19.85 7.79 1.30
CA GLN A 126 -20.56 7.22 2.45
C GLN A 126 -19.66 6.25 3.24
N PRO A 127 -19.79 6.20 4.58
CA PRO A 127 -19.08 5.20 5.37
C PRO A 127 -19.39 3.78 4.91
N GLY A 128 -18.35 2.98 4.64
CA GLY A 128 -18.51 1.59 4.19
C GLY A 128 -18.98 1.44 2.74
N GLN A 129 -18.96 2.52 1.95
CA GLN A 129 -19.29 2.47 0.52
C GLN A 129 -18.39 1.48 -0.22
N ILE A 130 -19.02 0.65 -1.04
CA ILE A 130 -18.32 -0.21 -2.00
C ILE A 130 -17.95 0.64 -3.21
N ILE A 131 -16.68 0.59 -3.60
CA ILE A 131 -16.17 1.30 -4.77
C ILE A 131 -15.55 0.32 -5.75
N THR A 132 -15.67 0.62 -7.05
CA THR A 132 -15.01 -0.13 -8.10
C THR A 132 -13.57 0.36 -8.26
N VAL A 133 -12.64 -0.59 -8.36
CA VAL A 133 -11.23 -0.35 -8.69
C VAL A 133 -11.00 -0.96 -10.07
N GLU A 134 -10.54 -0.15 -11.01
CA GLU A 134 -10.21 -0.53 -12.40
C GLU A 134 -8.71 -0.75 -12.58
#